data_AF-A0A415V6Y3-F1
#
_entry.id   AF-A0A415V6Y3-F1
#
_cell.length_a   1.000
_cell.length_b   1.000
_cell.length_c   1.000
_cell.angle_alpha   90.00
_cell.angle_beta   90.00
_cell.angle_gamma   90.00
#
_symmetry.space_group_name_H-M   'P 1'
#
loop_
_entity.id
_entity.type
_entity.pdbx_description
1 polymer ?
#
loop_
_entity_poly.entity_id
_entity_poly.type
_entity_poly.pdbx_seq_one_letter_code
_entity_poly.pdbx_strand_id
1 'polypeptide(L)'
;MASLEVGKVQIYTGDGKGKTTAALGLALRATGYGLNVLMLQFAKKLHCAEHDAAPRLGLRIVQADRDTPEACAAQIMELAREQISQVDVLILDELGEAMRRGFVTREDVEALIAMKPTTTELVLTGRGLLPLADLADLVTEMRPVKHYFDEGLLARQGIEY
;
A
#
# COMPACT_ATOMS: atom_id res chain seq x y z
N MET A 1 -22.79 -9.65 -3.83
CA MET A 1 -21.59 -9.03 -3.22
C MET A 1 -21.38 -7.71 -3.93
N ALA A 2 -20.98 -6.66 -3.22
CA ALA A 2 -20.65 -5.40 -3.87
C ALA A 2 -19.42 -5.62 -4.78
N SER A 3 -19.40 -4.98 -5.93
CA SER A 3 -18.28 -5.03 -6.87
C SER A 3 -18.03 -3.62 -7.38
N LEU A 4 -16.78 -3.24 -7.50
CA LEU A 4 -16.40 -1.93 -8.01
C LEU A 4 -16.61 -1.90 -9.54
N GLU A 5 -17.38 -0.94 -10.05
CA GLU A 5 -17.64 -0.84 -11.50
C GLU A 5 -16.42 -0.33 -12.29
N VAL A 6 -15.64 0.57 -11.69
CA VAL A 6 -14.44 1.16 -12.27
C VAL A 6 -13.37 1.26 -11.20
N GLY A 7 -12.24 0.60 -11.42
CA GLY A 7 -11.06 0.62 -10.57
C GLY A 7 -9.93 1.42 -11.19
N LYS A 8 -9.30 2.26 -10.37
CA LYS A 8 -8.23 3.19 -10.76
C LYS A 8 -6.88 2.82 -10.15
N VAL A 9 -5.85 3.58 -10.51
CA VAL A 9 -4.52 3.51 -9.90
C VAL A 9 -4.26 4.79 -9.10
N GLN A 10 -3.96 4.65 -7.82
CA GLN A 10 -3.68 5.75 -6.90
C GLN A 10 -2.27 5.65 -6.34
N ILE A 11 -1.57 6.78 -6.25
CA ILE A 11 -0.27 6.89 -5.59
C ILE A 11 -0.39 7.82 -4.39
N TYR A 12 0.00 7.33 -3.21
CA TYR A 12 0.17 8.12 -2.00
C TYR A 12 1.67 8.20 -1.66
N THR A 13 2.30 9.33 -2.01
CA THR A 13 3.75 9.52 -1.90
C THR A 13 4.11 10.78 -1.11
N GLY A 14 5.38 11.18 -1.13
CA GLY A 14 5.92 12.33 -0.41
C GLY A 14 6.49 12.00 0.96
N ASP A 15 7.17 12.98 1.55
CA ASP A 15 7.94 12.78 2.77
C ASP A 15 7.16 12.93 4.08
N GLY A 16 5.93 13.44 3.99
CA GLY A 16 5.04 13.66 5.12
C GLY A 16 4.42 12.38 5.67
N LYS A 17 4.03 12.43 6.95
CA LYS A 17 3.19 11.41 7.58
C LYS A 17 1.80 11.39 6.93
N GLY A 18 1.27 10.18 6.72
CA GLY A 18 -0.13 10.01 6.34
C GLY A 18 -0.40 8.95 5.27
N LYS A 19 0.63 8.48 4.54
CA LYS A 19 0.48 7.66 3.32
C LYS A 19 -0.26 6.36 3.61
N THR A 20 0.32 5.55 4.49
CA THR A 20 -0.25 4.28 4.96
C THR A 20 -1.60 4.49 5.65
N THR A 21 -1.74 5.51 6.50
CA THR A 21 -3.02 5.78 7.17
C THR A 21 -4.14 6.20 6.20
N ALA A 22 -3.81 6.91 5.11
CA ALA A 22 -4.78 7.23 4.06
C ALA A 22 -5.19 5.98 3.28
N ALA A 23 -4.24 5.08 2.99
CA ALA A 23 -4.53 3.78 2.38
C ALA A 23 -5.42 2.91 3.27
N LEU A 24 -5.13 2.85 4.58
CA LEU A 24 -5.97 2.15 5.57
C LEU A 24 -7.35 2.78 5.71
N GLY A 25 -7.46 4.10 5.64
CA GLY A 25 -8.75 4.81 5.64
C GLY A 25 -9.60 4.48 4.40
N LEU A 26 -8.97 4.37 3.24
CA LEU A 26 -9.62 3.88 2.01
C LEU A 26 -10.04 2.41 2.14
N ALA A 27 -9.16 1.56 2.68
CA ALA A 27 -9.46 0.15 2.95
C ALA A 27 -10.69 0.00 3.84
N LEU A 28 -10.74 0.72 4.96
CA LEU A 28 -11.88 0.73 5.88
C LEU A 28 -13.17 1.14 5.18
N ARG A 29 -13.12 2.16 4.33
CA ARG A 29 -14.29 2.60 3.54
C ARG A 29 -14.76 1.50 2.60
N ALA A 30 -13.85 0.91 1.82
CA ALA A 30 -14.17 -0.14 0.87
C ALA A 30 -14.76 -1.38 1.56
N THR A 31 -14.14 -1.83 2.65
CA THR A 31 -14.66 -2.95 3.44
C THR A 31 -16.02 -2.65 4.07
N GLY A 32 -16.27 -1.40 4.50
CA GLY A 32 -17.58 -0.97 4.98
C GLY A 32 -18.71 -1.07 3.94
N TYR A 33 -18.38 -1.01 2.65
CA TYR A 33 -19.31 -1.27 1.54
C TYR A 33 -19.33 -2.75 1.09
N GLY A 34 -18.62 -3.63 1.80
CA GLY A 34 -18.56 -5.06 1.50
C GLY A 34 -17.65 -5.42 0.34
N LEU A 35 -16.71 -4.55 -0.04
CA LEU A 35 -15.67 -4.86 -1.03
C LEU A 35 -14.55 -5.69 -0.40
N ASN A 36 -13.98 -6.60 -1.19
CA ASN A 36 -12.84 -7.41 -0.80
C ASN A 36 -11.55 -6.60 -0.92
N VAL A 37 -10.87 -6.38 0.20
CA VAL A 37 -9.66 -5.56 0.28
C VAL A 37 -8.47 -6.38 0.76
N LEU A 38 -7.34 -6.25 0.07
CA LEU A 38 -6.06 -6.84 0.44
C LEU A 38 -4.97 -5.77 0.47
N MET A 39 -4.26 -5.69 1.59
CA MET A 39 -3.06 -4.87 1.75
C MET A 39 -1.84 -5.75 1.86
N LEU A 40 -0.87 -5.52 0.98
CA LEU A 40 0.42 -6.19 0.96
C LEU A 40 1.50 -5.19 1.35
N GLN A 41 2.27 -5.48 2.41
CA GLN A 41 3.29 -4.57 2.91
C GLN A 41 4.70 -5.04 2.53
N PHE A 42 5.46 -4.16 1.86
CA PHE A 42 6.87 -4.41 1.52
C PHE A 42 7.82 -4.19 2.70
N ALA A 43 7.44 -3.34 3.65
CA ALA A 43 8.27 -2.96 4.80
C ALA A 43 8.13 -3.93 6.00
N LYS A 44 9.17 -3.88 6.85
CA LYS A 44 9.56 -4.79 7.95
C LYS A 44 8.48 -5.58 8.70
N LYS A 45 8.96 -6.76 9.17
CA LYS A 45 8.54 -7.67 10.26
C LYS A 45 8.25 -7.01 11.63
N LEU A 46 7.79 -5.75 11.67
CA LEU A 46 7.30 -5.12 12.89
C LEU A 46 5.78 -5.30 12.90
N HIS A 47 5.31 -6.08 13.85
CA HIS A 47 3.90 -6.25 14.06
C HIS A 47 3.31 -4.95 14.65
N CYS A 48 2.52 -4.24 13.86
CA CYS A 48 1.76 -3.06 14.30
C CYS A 48 0.30 -3.43 14.66
N ALA A 49 -0.38 -2.56 15.41
CA ALA A 49 -1.74 -2.81 15.89
C ALA A 49 -2.79 -2.94 14.77
N GLU A 50 -2.48 -2.44 13.57
CA GLU A 50 -3.31 -2.64 12.38
C GLU A 50 -3.50 -4.11 12.03
N HIS A 51 -2.50 -4.97 12.28
CA HIS A 51 -2.62 -6.41 12.04
C HIS A 51 -3.63 -7.07 12.99
N ASP A 52 -3.71 -6.60 14.24
CA ASP A 52 -4.69 -7.08 15.21
C ASP A 52 -6.11 -6.57 14.91
N ALA A 53 -6.19 -5.34 14.43
CA ALA A 53 -7.46 -4.67 14.13
C ALA A 53 -8.07 -5.12 12.79
N ALA A 54 -7.24 -5.37 11.78
CA ALA A 54 -7.69 -5.64 10.41
C ALA A 54 -8.67 -6.82 10.32
N PRO A 55 -8.43 -8.00 10.94
CA PRO A 55 -9.40 -9.10 10.91
C PRO A 55 -10.75 -8.76 11.52
N ARG A 56 -10.77 -7.91 12.56
CA ARG A 56 -12.02 -7.45 13.21
C ARG A 56 -12.83 -6.52 12.32
N LEU A 57 -12.16 -5.88 11.37
CA LEU A 57 -12.75 -4.96 10.39
C LEU A 57 -13.03 -5.65 9.05
N GLY A 58 -12.72 -6.94 8.89
CA GLY A 58 -12.83 -7.65 7.61
C GLY A 58 -11.74 -7.33 6.59
N LEU A 59 -10.65 -6.68 7.02
CA LEU A 59 -9.50 -6.34 6.19
C LEU A 59 -8.42 -7.41 6.29
N ARG A 60 -7.79 -7.76 5.17
CA ARG A 60 -6.62 -8.65 5.11
C ARG A 60 -5.35 -7.82 4.91
N ILE A 61 -4.42 -7.92 5.85
CA ILE A 61 -3.06 -7.37 5.73
C ILE A 61 -2.08 -8.54 5.71
N VAL A 62 -1.18 -8.55 4.73
CA VAL A 62 -0.16 -9.59 4.57
C VAL A 62 1.22 -8.94 4.53
N GLN A 63 2.11 -9.46 5.37
CA GLN A 63 3.53 -9.15 5.36
C GLN A 63 4.30 -10.35 4.82
N ALA A 64 5.42 -10.10 4.15
CA ALA A 64 6.31 -11.16 3.70
C ALA A 64 7.00 -11.87 4.88
N ASP A 65 7.23 -13.17 4.72
CA ASP A 65 7.82 -14.05 5.74
C ASP A 65 9.23 -14.55 5.37
N ARG A 66 9.80 -14.09 4.26
CA ARG A 66 11.14 -14.48 3.81
C ARG A 66 12.27 -13.88 4.65
N ASP A 67 13.47 -14.43 4.46
CA ASP A 67 14.66 -14.10 5.25
C ASP A 67 15.35 -12.82 4.79
N THR A 68 15.34 -12.53 3.48
CA THR A 68 15.99 -11.36 2.92
C THR A 68 14.95 -10.33 2.44
N PRO A 69 15.24 -9.02 2.52
CA PRO A 69 14.32 -8.00 2.03
C PRO A 69 14.00 -8.12 0.53
N GLU A 70 14.95 -8.60 -0.28
CA GLU A 70 14.75 -8.86 -1.70
C GLU A 70 13.76 -10.01 -1.91
N ALA A 71 13.93 -11.13 -1.18
CA ALA A 71 13.00 -12.25 -1.24
C ALA A 71 11.61 -11.86 -0.70
N CYS A 72 11.54 -10.99 0.30
CA CYS A 72 10.28 -10.42 0.78
C CYS A 72 9.58 -9.61 -0.30
N ALA A 73 10.31 -8.70 -0.98
CA ALA A 73 9.75 -7.91 -2.07
C ALA A 73 9.27 -8.79 -3.23
N ALA A 74 10.05 -9.81 -3.60
CA ALA A 74 9.67 -10.78 -4.62
C ALA A 74 8.39 -11.54 -4.24
N GLN A 75 8.28 -12.02 -3.00
CA GLN A 75 7.08 -12.68 -2.48
C GLN A 75 5.85 -11.77 -2.55
N ILE A 76 5.98 -10.51 -2.12
CA ILE A 76 4.87 -9.55 -2.18
C ILE A 76 4.46 -9.28 -3.63
N MET A 77 5.41 -9.12 -4.55
CA MET A 77 5.09 -8.93 -5.97
C MET A 77 4.42 -10.15 -6.60
N GLU A 78 4.83 -11.35 -6.24
CA GLU A 78 4.19 -12.59 -6.65
C GLU A 78 2.74 -12.65 -6.15
N LEU A 79 2.52 -12.44 -4.84
CA LEU A 79 1.19 -12.37 -4.25
C LEU A 79 0.32 -11.28 -4.89
N ALA A 80 0.90 -10.12 -5.21
CA ALA A 80 0.18 -9.05 -5.90
C ALA A 80 -0.33 -9.51 -7.27
N ARG A 81 0.52 -10.16 -8.07
CA ARG A 81 0.14 -10.69 -9.40
C ARG A 81 -0.95 -11.76 -9.30
N GLU A 82 -0.90 -12.62 -8.28
CA GLU A 82 -1.90 -13.68 -8.06
C GLU A 82 -3.26 -13.13 -7.60
N GLN A 83 -3.24 -12.11 -6.74
CA GLN A 83 -4.43 -11.61 -6.06
C GLN A 83 -5.10 -10.42 -6.77
N ILE A 84 -4.42 -9.75 -7.71
CA ILE A 84 -4.95 -8.52 -8.35
C ILE A 84 -6.29 -8.73 -9.04
N SER A 85 -6.58 -9.95 -9.54
CA SER A 85 -7.87 -10.27 -10.16
C SER A 85 -8.91 -10.88 -9.21
N GLN A 86 -8.58 -11.03 -7.93
CA GLN A 86 -9.41 -11.69 -6.91
C GLN A 86 -9.95 -10.72 -5.85
N VAL A 87 -9.50 -9.46 -5.88
CA VAL A 87 -9.86 -8.42 -4.91
C VAL A 87 -10.43 -7.19 -5.63
N ASP A 88 -11.30 -6.47 -4.94
CA ASP A 88 -11.84 -5.20 -5.43
C ASP A 88 -10.85 -4.06 -5.19
N VAL A 89 -10.05 -4.15 -4.13
CA VAL A 89 -9.01 -3.15 -3.79
C VAL A 89 -7.73 -3.87 -3.37
N LEU A 90 -6.64 -3.60 -4.10
CA LEU A 90 -5.29 -4.05 -3.78
C LEU A 90 -4.42 -2.87 -3.35
N ILE A 91 -3.82 -2.94 -2.17
CA ILE A 91 -2.94 -1.91 -1.63
C ILE A 91 -1.52 -2.48 -1.54
N LEU A 92 -0.58 -1.84 -2.22
CA LEU A 92 0.86 -2.10 -2.12
C LEU A 92 1.50 -1.03 -1.23
N ASP A 93 1.66 -1.36 0.04
CA ASP A 93 2.16 -0.43 1.05
C ASP A 93 3.69 -0.48 1.15
N GLU A 94 4.30 0.70 1.22
CA GLU A 94 5.76 0.91 1.24
C GLU A 94 6.49 0.35 0.00
N LEU A 95 5.80 0.28 -1.14
CA LEU A 95 6.38 -0.04 -2.45
C LEU A 95 7.58 0.87 -2.77
N GLY A 96 7.47 2.15 -2.42
CA GLY A 96 8.54 3.13 -2.66
C GLY A 96 9.88 2.73 -2.04
N GLU A 97 9.88 2.07 -0.88
CA GLU A 97 11.11 1.58 -0.25
C GLU A 97 11.68 0.37 -1.02
N ALA A 98 10.83 -0.54 -1.50
CA ALA A 98 11.26 -1.67 -2.31
C ALA A 98 11.89 -1.21 -3.64
N MET A 99 11.29 -0.19 -4.28
CA MET A 99 11.83 0.43 -5.49
C MET A 99 13.15 1.16 -5.22
N ARG A 100 13.23 1.94 -4.14
CA ARG A 100 14.47 2.66 -3.75
C ARG A 100 15.65 1.70 -3.53
N ARG A 101 15.37 0.49 -3.06
CA ARG A 101 16.38 -0.56 -2.84
C ARG A 101 16.68 -1.40 -4.08
N GLY A 102 15.96 -1.18 -5.19
CA GLY A 102 16.16 -1.88 -6.45
C GLY A 102 15.54 -3.29 -6.48
N PHE A 103 14.64 -3.62 -5.56
CA PHE A 103 13.99 -4.95 -5.53
C PHE A 103 12.73 -5.03 -6.38
N VAL A 104 12.14 -3.86 -6.69
CA VAL A 104 11.00 -3.74 -7.58
C VAL A 104 11.32 -2.64 -8.57
N THR A 105 11.16 -2.90 -9.86
CA THR A 105 11.44 -1.90 -10.90
C THR A 105 10.17 -1.19 -11.34
N ARG A 106 10.31 -0.17 -12.20
CA ARG A 106 9.16 0.48 -12.83
C ARG A 106 8.39 -0.52 -13.72
N GLU A 107 9.13 -1.35 -14.46
CA GLU A 107 8.59 -2.36 -15.36
C GLU A 107 7.75 -3.41 -14.60
N ASP A 108 8.16 -3.78 -13.38
CA ASP A 108 7.36 -4.66 -12.52
C ASP A 108 5.99 -4.05 -12.19
N VAL A 109 5.93 -2.75 -11.92
CA VAL A 109 4.69 -2.03 -11.62
C VAL A 109 3.84 -1.84 -12.88
N GLU A 110 4.46 -1.51 -14.01
CA GLU A 110 3.77 -1.43 -15.30
C GLU A 110 3.13 -2.77 -15.68
N ALA A 111 3.85 -3.88 -15.50
CA ALA A 111 3.33 -5.22 -15.74
C ALA A 111 2.15 -5.55 -14.82
N LEU A 112 2.22 -5.17 -13.54
CA LEU A 112 1.11 -5.36 -12.60
C LEU A 112 -0.13 -4.54 -13.00
N ILE A 113 0.06 -3.26 -13.36
CA ILE A 113 -1.04 -2.39 -13.81
C ILE A 113 -1.68 -2.94 -15.09
N ALA A 114 -0.89 -3.46 -16.03
CA ALA A 114 -1.39 -4.07 -17.26
C ALA A 114 -2.26 -5.33 -17.01
N MET A 115 -1.99 -6.07 -15.93
CA MET A 115 -2.78 -7.24 -15.52
C MET A 115 -4.05 -6.87 -14.73
N LYS A 116 -4.12 -5.65 -14.18
CA LYS A 116 -5.20 -5.21 -13.31
C LYS A 116 -6.55 -5.23 -14.03
N PRO A 117 -7.59 -5.91 -13.52
CA PRO A 117 -8.94 -5.75 -14.05
C PRO A 117 -9.40 -4.29 -14.01
N THR A 118 -10.28 -3.91 -14.94
CA THR A 118 -10.90 -2.57 -14.95
C THR A 118 -11.76 -2.31 -13.72
N THR A 119 -12.07 -3.34 -12.94
CA THR A 119 -12.90 -3.32 -11.72
C THR A 119 -12.09 -3.40 -10.42
N THR A 120 -10.75 -3.42 -10.47
CA THR A 120 -9.92 -3.47 -9.25
C THR A 120 -9.27 -2.12 -8.99
N GLU A 121 -9.39 -1.57 -7.80
CA GLU A 121 -8.62 -0.38 -7.38
C GLU A 121 -7.20 -0.80 -6.96
N LEU A 122 -6.17 -0.11 -7.44
CA LEU A 122 -4.78 -0.35 -7.05
C LEU A 122 -4.22 0.89 -6.37
N VAL A 123 -3.74 0.73 -5.13
CA VAL A 123 -3.16 1.83 -4.34
C VAL A 123 -1.69 1.52 -4.08
N LEU A 124 -0.81 2.46 -4.43
CA LEU A 124 0.62 2.35 -4.23
C LEU A 124 1.04 3.40 -3.19
N THR A 125 1.71 2.97 -2.12
CA THR A 125 2.22 3.89 -1.09
C THR A 125 3.74 3.83 -0.99
N GLY A 126 4.31 4.92 -0.51
CA GLY A 126 5.74 4.99 -0.18
C GLY A 126 6.38 6.29 -0.68
N ARG A 127 7.60 6.54 -0.22
CA ARG A 127 8.38 7.70 -0.66
C ARG A 127 8.92 7.49 -2.07
N GLY A 128 9.14 8.56 -2.83
CA GLY A 128 9.83 8.50 -4.12
C GLY A 128 9.05 7.84 -5.26
N LEU A 129 7.71 7.81 -5.21
CA LEU A 129 6.87 7.20 -6.26
C LEU A 129 6.48 8.18 -7.39
N LEU A 130 6.90 9.45 -7.33
CA LEU A 130 6.63 10.44 -8.39
C LEU A 130 7.09 10.00 -9.80
N PRO A 131 8.18 9.21 -9.98
CA PRO A 131 8.54 8.67 -11.29
C PRO A 131 7.52 7.70 -11.90
N LEU A 132 6.48 7.27 -11.16
CA LEU A 132 5.37 6.47 -11.65
C LEU A 132 4.08 7.28 -11.85
N ALA A 133 4.13 8.60 -11.69
CA ALA A 133 2.93 9.45 -11.71
C ALA A 133 2.15 9.36 -13.02
N ASP A 134 2.83 9.11 -14.14
CA ASP A 134 2.23 8.92 -15.46
C ASP A 134 1.41 7.63 -15.60
N LEU A 135 1.60 6.67 -14.69
CA LEU A 135 0.85 5.41 -14.64
C LEU A 135 -0.41 5.48 -13.75
N ALA A 136 -0.61 6.58 -13.02
CA ALA A 136 -1.66 6.71 -12.02
C ALA A 136 -2.78 7.66 -12.44
N ASP A 137 -4.02 7.33 -12.07
CA ASP A 137 -5.17 8.22 -12.23
C ASP A 137 -5.22 9.31 -11.15
N LEU A 138 -4.62 9.04 -9.98
CA LEU A 138 -4.54 9.98 -8.87
C LEU A 138 -3.17 9.89 -8.20
N VAL A 139 -2.56 11.05 -7.96
CA VAL A 139 -1.32 11.16 -7.19
C VAL A 139 -1.50 12.17 -6.07
N THR A 140 -1.30 11.74 -4.84
CA THR A 140 -1.24 12.61 -3.66
C THR A 140 0.18 12.63 -3.12
N GLU A 141 0.77 13.82 -3.06
CA GLU A 141 2.08 14.04 -2.42
C GLU A 141 1.88 14.64 -1.03
N MET A 142 2.17 13.86 0.00
CA MET A 142 2.12 14.31 1.39
C MET A 142 3.40 15.06 1.71
N ARG A 143 3.30 16.38 1.81
CA ARG A 143 4.42 17.26 2.17
C ARG A 143 4.40 17.58 3.67
N PRO A 144 5.52 17.42 4.40
CA PRO A 144 5.56 17.77 5.82
C PRO A 144 5.58 19.30 5.98
N VAL A 145 4.43 19.91 6.20
CA VAL A 145 4.34 21.35 6.52
C VAL A 145 4.85 21.63 7.95
N LYS A 146 4.55 20.70 8.87
CA LYS A 146 5.05 20.69 10.25
C LYS A 146 5.03 19.25 10.77
N HIS A 147 6.04 18.84 11.54
CA HIS A 147 6.06 17.53 12.18
C HIS A 147 6.62 17.62 13.61
N TYR A 148 5.95 17.02 14.60
CA TYR A 148 6.40 17.05 16.01
C TYR A 148 7.72 16.31 16.25
N PHE A 149 8.14 15.46 15.30
CA PHE A 149 9.48 14.86 15.30
C PHE A 149 10.58 15.93 15.22
N ASP A 150 10.34 17.02 14.49
CA ASP A 150 11.29 18.13 14.36
C ASP A 150 11.45 18.89 15.68
N GLU A 151 10.47 18.75 16.58
CA GLU A 151 10.50 19.27 17.96
C GLU A 151 11.09 18.24 18.96
N GLY A 152 11.63 17.12 18.47
CA GLY A 152 12.27 16.07 19.27
C GLY A 152 11.32 15.00 19.81
N LEU A 153 10.03 15.03 19.44
CA LEU A 153 9.07 14.01 19.89
C LEU A 153 9.29 12.70 19.13
N LEU A 154 9.58 11.63 19.87
CA LEU A 154 9.73 10.28 19.34
C LEU A 154 8.37 9.65 19.00
N ALA A 155 8.40 8.53 18.28
CA ALA A 155 7.22 7.77 17.91
C ALA A 155 6.43 7.28 19.15
N ARG A 156 5.11 7.36 19.08
CA ARG A 156 4.17 7.01 20.15
C ARG A 156 3.23 5.90 19.69
N GLN A 157 2.97 4.98 20.62
CA GLN A 157 2.02 3.90 20.43
C GLN A 157 0.60 4.43 20.18
N GLY A 158 -0.08 3.85 19.20
CA GLY A 158 -1.42 4.23 18.74
C GLY A 158 -1.46 5.44 17.80
N ILE A 159 -0.33 6.12 17.56
CA ILE A 159 -0.28 7.32 16.69
C ILE A 159 0.73 7.18 15.55
N GLU A 160 1.95 6.70 15.85
CA GLU A 160 2.99 6.43 14.86
C GLU A 160 3.21 4.93 14.61
N TYR A 161 2.91 4.07 15.59
CA TYR A 161 2.93 2.60 15.49
C TYR A 161 1.93 1.94 16.45
#